data_AF-A0A4Y8C1X9-F1
#
_entry.id   AF-A0A4Y8C1X9-F1
#
_cell.length_a   1.000
_cell.length_b   1.000
_cell.length_c   1.000
_cell.angle_alpha   90.00
_cell.angle_beta   90.00
_cell.angle_gamma   90.00
#
_symmetry.space_group_name_H-M   'P 1'
#
loop_
_entity.id
_entity.type
_entity.pdbx_description
1 polymer ?
#
loop_
_entity_poly.entity_id
_entity_poly.type
_entity_poly.pdbx_seq_one_letter_code
_entity_poly.pdbx_strand_id
1 'polypeptide(L)' 'MMKKVYFYATCLGTAAMQQSVLNAIKLLRREGIEVIFKKNQTCCAQPSFNSGYFDESREIAL' A
#
# COMPACT_ATOMS: atom_id res chain seq x y z
N MET A 1 23.84 -5.82 3.02
CA MET A 1 22.93 -5.11 3.94
C MET A 1 21.50 -5.42 3.52
N MET A 2 20.65 -5.96 4.40
CA MET A 2 19.28 -6.36 4.06
C MET A 2 18.39 -5.10 3.95
N LYS A 3 17.80 -4.85 2.78
CA LYS A 3 16.89 -3.71 2.57
C LYS A 3 15.53 -4.01 3.23
N LYS A 4 14.85 -2.97 3.72
CA LYS A 4 13.57 -3.06 4.43
C LYS A 4 12.55 -2.12 3.80
N VAL A 5 11.32 -2.59 3.60
CA VAL A 5 10.22 -1.80 3.01
C VAL A 5 8.92 -1.99 3.77
N TYR A 6 8.11 -0.93 3.84
CA TYR A 6 6.73 -1.00 4.29
C TYR A 6 5.83 -1.18 3.08
N PHE A 7 5.08 -2.29 3.03
CA PHE A 7 4.21 -2.61 1.90
C PHE A 7 2.79 -2.12 2.17
N TYR A 8 2.38 -1.10 1.44
CA TYR A 8 1.03 -0.54 1.50
C TYR A 8 0.18 -1.15 0.38
N ALA A 9 -0.78 -1.99 0.75
CA ALA A 9 -1.57 -2.79 -0.18
C ALA A 9 -2.75 -2.04 -0.79
N THR A 10 -3.12 -0.87 -0.24
CA THR A 10 -4.33 -0.11 -0.59
C THR A 10 -5.64 -0.89 -0.34
N CYS A 11 -6.78 -0.20 -0.42
CA CYS A 11 -8.08 -0.85 -0.36
C CYS A 11 -8.36 -1.71 -1.61
N LEU A 12 -7.95 -1.27 -2.79
CA LEU A 12 -8.18 -2.00 -4.05
C LEU A 12 -7.35 -3.29 -4.10
N GLY A 13 -6.09 -3.21 -3.67
CA GLY A 13 -5.20 -4.37 -3.62
C GLY A 13 -5.73 -5.48 -2.71
N THR A 14 -6.32 -5.12 -1.56
CA THR A 14 -6.88 -6.11 -0.61
C THR A 14 -8.29 -6.58 -0.97
N ALA A 15 -9.12 -5.72 -1.57
CA ALA A 15 -10.51 -6.06 -1.89
C ALA A 15 -10.67 -6.77 -3.25
N ALA A 16 -9.89 -6.40 -4.26
CA ALA A 16 -10.09 -6.86 -5.64
C ALA A 16 -8.84 -7.50 -6.27
N MET A 17 -7.62 -7.20 -5.80
CA MET A 17 -6.38 -7.63 -6.44
C MET A 17 -5.44 -8.40 -5.49
N GLN A 18 -6.01 -9.26 -4.65
CA GLN A 18 -5.27 -9.96 -3.57
C GLN A 18 -4.06 -10.75 -4.10
N GLN A 19 -4.20 -11.40 -5.26
CA GLN A 19 -3.11 -12.16 -5.86
C GLN A 19 -1.92 -11.25 -6.23
N SER A 20 -2.18 -10.04 -6.73
CA SER A 20 -1.13 -9.06 -7.05
C SER A 20 -0.37 -8.62 -5.81
N VAL A 21 -1.07 -8.39 -4.69
CA VAL A 21 -0.45 -8.06 -3.39
C VAL A 21 0.48 -9.20 -2.94
N LEU A 22 0.01 -10.45 -2.97
CA LEU A 22 0.80 -11.61 -2.58
C LEU A 22 2.01 -11.81 -3.49
N ASN A 23 1.85 -11.65 -4.80
CA ASN A 23 2.93 -11.80 -5.78
C ASN A 23 4.01 -10.73 -5.57
N ALA A 24 3.62 -9.49 -5.30
CA ALA A 24 4.58 -8.41 -5.01
C ALA A 24 5.39 -8.69 -3.73
N ILE A 25 4.75 -9.16 -2.66
CA ILE A 25 5.44 -9.54 -1.42
C ILE A 25 6.41 -10.71 -1.66
N LYS A 26 5.98 -11.73 -2.41
CA LYS A 26 6.83 -12.88 -2.77
C LYS A 26 8.06 -12.44 -3.56
N LEU A 27 7.87 -11.57 -4.55
CA LEU A 27 8.95 -11.02 -5.36
C LEU A 27 9.97 -10.28 -4.48
N LEU A 28 9.52 -9.34 -3.65
CA LEU A 28 10.41 -8.56 -2.78
C LEU A 28 11.22 -9.45 -1.83
N ARG A 29 10.56 -10.44 -1.21
CA ARG A 29 11.26 -11.39 -0.33
C ARG A 29 12.28 -12.25 -1.06
N ARG A 30 11.99 -12.66 -2.29
CA ARG A 30 12.94 -13.42 -3.15
C ARG A 30 14.20 -12.62 -3.43
N GLU A 31 14.09 -11.30 -3.61
CA GLU A 31 15.22 -10.39 -3.81
C GLU A 31 15.95 -10.01 -2.49
N GLY A 32 15.66 -10.72 -1.39
CA GLY A 32 16.32 -10.51 -0.10
C GLY A 32 15.87 -9.24 0.63
N ILE A 33 14.66 -8.73 0.35
CA ILE A 33 14.10 -7.54 1.01
C ILE A 33 13.16 -7.97 2.14
N GLU A 34 13.36 -7.40 3.33
CA GLU A 34 12.42 -7.53 4.44
C GLU A 34 11.16 -6.71 4.17
N VAL A 35 10.01 -7.38 4.11
CA VAL A 35 8.72 -6.74 3.84
C VAL A 35 7.89 -6.63 5.12
N ILE A 36 7.63 -5.40 5.54
CA ILE A 36 6.78 -5.08 6.68
C ILE A 36 5.37 -4.80 6.17
N PHE A 37 4.42 -5.66 6.53
CA PHE A 37 3.01 -5.46 6.25
C PHE A 37 2.30 -4.95 7.52
N LYS A 38 1.88 -3.69 7.53
CA LYS A 38 1.08 -3.13 8.63
C LYS A 38 -0.36 -3.59 8.48
N LYS A 39 -0.98 -4.08 9.57
CA LYS A 39 -2.37 -4.56 9.58
C LYS A 39 -3.39 -3.41 9.51
N ASN A 40 -3.04 -2.26 10.08
CA ASN A 40 -3.89 -1.08 10.22
C ASN A 40 -3.60 -0.03 9.13
N GLN A 41 -3.64 -0.44 7.86
CA GLN A 41 -3.47 0.49 6.75
C GLN A 41 -4.71 1.39 6.62
N THR A 42 -4.50 2.70 6.65
CA THR A 42 -5.52 3.74 6.45
C THR A 42 -5.81 3.94 4.96
N CYS A 43 -6.77 4.81 4.60
CA CYS A 43 -7.10 5.11 3.22
C CYS A 43 -6.06 6.06 2.60
N CYS A 44 -5.67 5.84 1.34
CA CYS A 44 -4.79 6.75 0.60
C CYS A 44 -5.51 7.98 0.03
N ALA A 45 -6.83 8.07 0.21
CA ALA A 45 -7.69 9.15 -0.29
C ALA A 45 -7.60 9.39 -1.82
N GLN A 46 -7.20 8.36 -2.58
CA GLN A 46 -7.02 8.49 -4.04
C GLN A 46 -8.31 8.91 -4.77
N PRO A 47 -9.51 8.37 -4.47
CA PRO A 47 -10.72 8.77 -5.18
C PRO A 47 -11.06 10.25 -5.04
N SER A 48 -10.98 10.81 -3.83
CA SER A 48 -11.22 12.24 -3.57
C SER A 48 -10.11 13.11 -4.16
N PHE A 49 -8.86 12.65 -4.10
CA PHE A 49 -7.71 13.36 -4.67
C PHE A 49 -7.86 13.53 -6.18
N ASN A 50 -8.22 12.44 -6.87
CA ASN A 50 -8.46 12.44 -8.31
C ASN A 50 -9.66 13.32 -8.73
N SER A 51 -10.52 13.68 -7.78
CA SER A 51 -11.69 14.53 -8.01
C SER A 51 -11.45 16.01 -7.64
N GLY A 52 -10.23 16.37 -7.21
CA GLY A 52 -9.83 17.74 -6.92
C GLY A 52 -9.91 18.18 -5.45
N TYR A 53 -10.32 17.29 -4.54
CA TYR A 53 -10.41 17.56 -3.09
C TYR A 53 -9.05 17.35 -2.40
N PHE A 54 -8.06 18.15 -2.77
CA PHE A 54 -6.67 17.93 -2.38
C PHE A 54 -6.42 18.12 -0.89
N ASP A 55 -7.02 19.15 -0.29
CA ASP A 55 -6.83 19.47 1.12
C ASP A 55 -7.48 18.40 2.01
N GLU A 56 -8.70 17.97 1.68
CA GLU A 56 -9.40 16.91 2.39
C GLU A 56 -8.68 15.55 2.22
N SER A 57 -8.17 15.26 1.02
CA SER A 57 -7.39 14.04 0.79
C SER A 57 -6.12 13.99 1.63
N ARG A 58 -5.45 15.13 1.83
CA ARG A 58 -4.23 15.22 2.65
C ARG A 58 -4.52 14.89 4.11
N GLU A 59 -5.65 15.35 4.65
CA GLU A 59 -6.07 15.05 6.03
C GLU A 59 -6.38 13.55 6.24
N ILE A 60 -6.81 12.84 5.19
CA ILE A 60 -7.13 11.41 5.27
C ILE A 60 -5.88 10.53 5.06
N ALA A 61 -4.96 10.93 4.19
CA ALA A 61 -3.76 10.18 3.84
C ALA A 61 -2.62 10.30 4.89
N LEU A 62 -2.97 10.20 6.18
CA LEU A 62 -2.07 10.26 7.34
C LEU A 62 -1.70 8.87 7.86
#